data_AF-W2ESI1-F1
#
_entry.id   AF-W2ESI1-F1
#
_cell.length_a   1.000
_cell.length_b   1.000
_cell.length_c   1.000
_cell.angle_alpha   90.00
_cell.angle_beta   90.00
_cell.angle_gamma   90.00
#
_symmetry.space_group_name_H-M   'P 1'
#
loop_
_entity.id
_entity.type
_entity.pdbx_description
1 polymer ?
#
loop_
_entity_poly.entity_id
_entity_poly.type
_entity_poly.pdbx_seq_one_letter_code
_entity_poly.pdbx_strand_id
1 'polypeptide(L)'
;MFISGIQADRRTRYLIESHSETMLLRLRRRIAEGVISPEHIAVYFVENDGAAAQVRRIEIDEAGNLDYWPEGIFSEDFEETKKLMKAQFSREHDAS
;
A
#
# COMPACT_ATOMS: atom_id res chain seq x y z
N MET A 1 -1.13 14.49 3.37
CA MET A 1 -1.71 13.51 4.31
C MET A 1 -2.76 14.24 5.13
N PHE A 2 -3.99 13.74 5.11
CA PHE A 2 -5.13 14.26 5.87
C PHE A 2 -5.75 13.11 6.67
N ILE A 3 -6.14 13.38 7.92
CA ILE A 3 -6.73 12.40 8.84
C ILE A 3 -7.90 13.07 9.55
N SER A 4 -9.07 12.46 9.46
CA SER A 4 -10.27 12.86 10.21
C SER A 4 -10.81 11.67 11.00
N GLY A 5 -11.28 11.93 12.22
CA GLY A 5 -11.80 10.91 13.12
C GLY A 5 -13.17 11.29 13.64
N ILE A 6 -14.08 10.32 13.69
CA ILE A 6 -15.37 10.46 14.37
C ILE A 6 -15.54 9.33 15.37
N GLN A 7 -16.02 9.67 16.56
CA GLN A 7 -16.35 8.71 17.61
C GLN A 7 -17.87 8.56 17.68
N ALA A 8 -18.36 7.34 17.52
CA ALA A 8 -19.77 6.99 17.65
C ALA A 8 -19.89 5.67 18.42
N ASP A 9 -20.74 5.60 19.45
CA ASP A 9 -21.06 4.38 20.19
C ASP A 9 -19.82 3.56 20.64
N ARG A 10 -18.80 4.26 21.18
CA ARG A 10 -17.50 3.70 21.61
C ARG A 10 -16.63 3.09 20.51
N ARG A 11 -16.97 3.31 19.22
CA ARG A 11 -16.11 3.00 18.08
C ARG A 11 -15.59 4.29 17.45
N THR A 12 -14.30 4.31 17.16
CA THR A 12 -13.66 5.40 16.41
C THR A 12 -13.49 4.96 14.96
N ARG A 13 -13.95 5.79 14.02
CA ARG A 13 -13.71 5.60 12.59
C ARG A 13 -12.77 6.68 12.10
N TYR A 14 -11.81 6.30 11.27
CA TYR A 14 -10.87 7.21 10.64
C TYR A 14 -11.11 7.26 9.14
N LEU A 15 -11.12 8.48 8.59
CA LEU A 15 -10.95 8.75 7.17
C LEU A 15 -9.54 9.26 6.97
N ILE A 16 -8.74 8.57 6.15
CA ILE A 16 -7.35 8.90 5.91
C ILE A 16 -7.13 9.09 4.41
N GLU A 17 -6.59 10.23 4.03
CA GLU A 17 -6.14 10.53 2.67
C GLU A 17 -4.62 10.68 2.68
N SER A 18 -3.95 9.89 1.85
CA SER A 18 -2.49 9.77 1.86
C SER A 18 -1.98 9.27 0.53
N HIS A 19 -0.84 9.81 0.09
CA HIS A 19 -0.02 9.27 -0.99
C HIS A 19 1.12 8.39 -0.47
N SER A 20 1.09 8.00 0.82
CA SER A 20 2.16 7.21 1.44
C SER A 20 1.98 5.72 1.18
N GLU A 21 2.75 5.21 0.24
CA GLU A 21 2.94 3.78 -0.04
C GLU A 21 3.33 2.97 1.20
N THR A 22 4.29 3.48 1.97
CA THR A 22 4.76 2.88 3.23
C THR A 22 3.64 2.67 4.25
N MET A 23 2.64 3.56 4.31
CA MET A 23 1.51 3.40 5.21
C MET A 23 0.69 2.17 4.85
N LEU A 24 0.38 1.99 3.56
CA LEU A 24 -0.41 0.87 3.08
C LEU A 24 0.37 -0.45 3.18
N LEU A 25 1.69 -0.45 2.95
CA LEU A 25 2.55 -1.61 3.25
C LEU A 25 2.47 -2.04 4.72
N ARG A 26 2.55 -1.08 5.65
CA ARG A 26 2.44 -1.38 7.09
C ARG A 26 1.05 -1.91 7.45
N LEU A 27 0.00 -1.34 6.86
CA LEU A 27 -1.38 -1.78 7.08
C LEU A 27 -1.56 -3.24 6.63
N ARG A 28 -1.13 -3.56 5.41
CA ARG A 28 -1.13 -4.92 4.86
C ARG A 28 -0.35 -5.89 5.73
N ARG A 29 0.84 -5.49 6.19
CA ARG A 29 1.65 -6.30 7.11
C ARG A 29 0.91 -6.58 8.42
N ARG A 30 0.23 -5.58 9.00
CA ARG A 30 -0.57 -5.77 10.23
C ARG A 30 -1.76 -6.72 10.03
N ILE A 31 -2.35 -6.73 8.83
CA ILE A 31 -3.38 -7.70 8.46
C ILE A 31 -2.78 -9.10 8.41
N ALA A 32 -1.67 -9.28 7.68
CA ALA A 32 -0.98 -10.57 7.58
C ALA A 32 -0.46 -11.09 8.95
N GLU A 33 -0.08 -10.19 9.86
CA GLU A 33 0.29 -10.51 11.24
C GLU A 33 -0.93 -10.90 12.13
N GLY A 34 -2.16 -10.77 11.63
CA GLY A 34 -3.40 -11.00 12.39
C GLY A 34 -3.72 -9.93 13.44
N VAL A 35 -3.05 -8.77 13.38
CA VAL A 35 -3.21 -7.67 14.35
C VAL A 35 -4.43 -6.82 14.03
N ILE A 36 -4.77 -6.68 12.75
CA ILE A 36 -5.93 -5.92 12.27
C ILE A 36 -6.70 -6.81 11.30
N SER A 37 -8.01 -6.97 11.48
CA SER A 37 -8.77 -7.65 10.45
C SER A 37 -8.96 -6.79 9.19
N PRO A 38 -8.98 -7.40 7.99
CA PRO A 38 -9.29 -6.69 6.75
C PRO A 38 -10.71 -6.11 6.74
N GLU A 39 -11.71 -6.68 7.43
CA GLU A 39 -13.08 -6.12 7.45
C GLU A 39 -13.19 -4.76 8.15
N HIS A 40 -12.17 -4.37 8.93
CA HIS A 40 -12.10 -3.05 9.56
C HIS A 40 -11.53 -1.97 8.63
N ILE A 41 -11.13 -2.33 7.42
CA ILE A 41 -10.42 -1.47 6.48
C ILE A 41 -11.17 -1.42 5.16
N ALA A 42 -11.26 -0.22 4.59
CA ALA A 42 -11.67 -0.02 3.20
C ALA A 42 -10.64 0.88 2.52
N VAL A 43 -10.06 0.39 1.42
CA VAL A 43 -9.08 1.16 0.64
C VAL A 43 -9.73 1.61 -0.66
N TYR A 44 -9.56 2.89 -0.94
CA TYR A 44 -10.00 3.51 -2.18
C TYR A 44 -8.81 4.21 -2.82
N PHE A 45 -8.54 3.87 -4.07
CA PHE A 45 -7.61 4.58 -4.92
C PHE A 45 -8.37 5.61 -5.74
N VAL A 46 -7.83 6.82 -5.79
CA VAL A 46 -8.41 7.93 -6.56
C VAL A 46 -7.43 8.29 -7.66
N GLU A 47 -7.89 8.21 -8.90
CA GLU A 47 -7.14 8.62 -10.09
C GLU A 47 -7.91 9.68 -10.86
N ASN A 48 -7.19 10.48 -11.64
CA ASN A 48 -7.79 11.48 -12.50
C ASN A 48 -7.48 11.11 -13.95
N ASP A 49 -8.52 10.87 -14.75
CA ASP A 49 -8.40 10.51 -16.16
C ASP A 49 -8.30 11.74 -17.10
N GLY A 50 -8.18 12.93 -16.53
CA GLY A 50 -8.15 14.22 -17.22
C GLY A 50 -9.51 14.90 -17.34
N ALA A 51 -10.62 14.18 -17.17
CA ALA A 51 -11.98 14.70 -17.22
C ALA A 51 -12.67 14.67 -15.85
N ALA A 52 -12.45 13.62 -15.06
CA ALA A 52 -13.04 13.44 -13.73
C ALA A 52 -12.13 12.62 -12.80
N ALA A 53 -12.36 12.77 -11.49
CA ALA A 53 -11.80 11.86 -10.50
C ALA A 53 -12.58 10.54 -10.51
N GLN A 54 -11.89 9.44 -10.75
CA GLN A 54 -12.41 8.10 -10.61
C GLN A 54 -11.96 7.50 -9.28
N VAL A 55 -12.87 6.80 -8.60
CA VAL A 55 -12.60 6.14 -7.32
C VAL A 55 -12.76 4.65 -7.51
N ARG A 56 -11.70 3.90 -7.22
CA ARG A 56 -11.69 2.44 -7.28
C ARG A 56 -11.45 1.86 -5.90
N ARG A 57 -12.31 0.93 -5.50
CA ARG A 57 -12.11 0.14 -4.29
C ARG A 57 -11.04 -0.92 -4.53
N ILE A 58 -10.15 -1.09 -3.55
CA ILE A 58 -9.15 -2.16 -3.51
C ILE A 58 -9.53 -3.08 -2.36
N GLU A 59 -9.73 -4.35 -2.65
CA GLU A 59 -9.99 -5.37 -1.63
C GLU A 59 -8.67 -5.89 -1.05
N ILE A 60 -8.70 -6.21 0.25
CA ILE A 60 -7.56 -6.80 0.96
C ILE A 60 -8.00 -8.12 1.57
N ASP A 61 -7.27 -9.20 1.30
CA ASP A 61 -7.53 -10.51 1.91
C ASP A 61 -6.87 -10.65 3.31
N GLU A 62 -7.12 -11.78 3.98
CA GLU A 62 -6.56 -12.07 5.31
C GLU A 62 -5.03 -12.18 5.32
N ALA A 63 -4.39 -12.45 4.17
CA ALA A 63 -2.94 -12.47 4.03
C ALA A 63 -2.35 -11.10 3.67
N GLY A 64 -3.18 -10.05 3.58
CA GLY A 64 -2.77 -8.70 3.21
C GLY A 64 -2.46 -8.54 1.72
N ASN A 65 -2.93 -9.46 0.87
CA ASN A 65 -2.85 -9.32 -0.59
C ASN A 65 -3.96 -8.39 -1.08
N LEU A 66 -3.70 -7.79 -2.24
CA LEU A 66 -4.60 -6.85 -2.88
C LEU A 66 -5.12 -7.45 -4.18
N ASP A 67 -6.40 -7.23 -4.48
CA ASP A 67 -7.03 -7.69 -5.72
C ASP A 67 -6.60 -6.87 -6.95
N TYR A 68 -6.29 -5.60 -6.73
CA TYR A 68 -5.84 -4.64 -7.73
C TYR A 68 -4.81 -3.69 -7.14
N TRP A 69 -3.84 -3.29 -7.96
CA TRP A 69 -2.91 -2.23 -7.63
C TRP A 69 -2.62 -1.34 -8.85
N PRO A 70 -2.61 -0.01 -8.70
CA PRO A 70 -2.23 0.89 -9.80
C PRO A 70 -0.77 0.67 -10.20
N GLU A 71 -0.52 0.67 -11.51
CA GLU A 71 0.83 0.62 -12.04
C GLU A 71 1.64 1.84 -11.57
N GLY A 72 2.89 1.64 -11.14
CA GLY A 72 3.79 2.73 -10.71
C GLY A 72 3.85 2.99 -9.20
N ILE A 73 2.90 2.54 -8.38
CA ILE A 73 2.85 2.83 -6.93
C ILE A 73 3.72 1.86 -6.08
N PHE A 74 4.26 0.78 -6.65
CA PHE A 74 5.23 -0.10 -5.94
C PHE A 74 6.23 -0.77 -6.88
N SER A 75 5.94 -0.80 -8.17
CA SER A 75 6.71 -1.52 -9.18
C SER A 75 8.10 -0.93 -9.38
N GLU A 76 8.24 0.39 -9.29
CA GLU A 76 9.52 1.06 -9.54
C GLU A 76 10.51 0.81 -8.39
N ASP A 77 10.09 1.01 -7.13
CA ASP A 77 10.92 0.77 -5.94
C ASP A 77 11.38 -0.69 -5.82
N PHE A 78 10.50 -1.65 -6.11
CA PHE A 78 10.86 -3.07 -6.06
C PHE A 78 11.81 -3.48 -7.18
N GLU A 79 11.56 -3.03 -8.42
CA GLU A 79 12.45 -3.34 -9.54
C GLU A 79 13.81 -2.64 -9.37
N GLU A 80 13.87 -1.42 -8.85
CA GLU A 80 15.15 -0.77 -8.54
C GLU A 80 15.90 -1.47 -7.39
N THR A 81 15.21 -1.91 -6.34
CA THR A 81 15.83 -2.70 -5.27
C THR A 81 16.44 -3.99 -5.83
N LYS A 82 15.71 -4.69 -6.70
CA LYS A 82 16.18 -5.91 -7.36
C LYS A 82 17.36 -5.66 -8.31
N LYS A 83 17.34 -4.58 -9.08
CA LYS A 83 18.48 -4.16 -9.93
C LYS A 83 19.70 -3.81 -9.10
N LEU A 84 19.52 -3.09 -7.99
CA LEU A 84 20.59 -2.75 -7.05
C LEU A 84 21.23 -4.00 -6.44
N MET A 85 20.42 -4.93 -5.95
CA MET A 85 20.90 -6.22 -5.43
C MET A 85 21.71 -6.97 -6.50
N LYS A 86 21.18 -7.06 -7.73
CA LYS A 86 21.89 -7.69 -8.85
C LYS A 86 23.24 -7.03 -9.13
N ALA A 87 23.29 -5.70 -9.15
CA ALA A 87 24.53 -4.95 -9.38
C ALA A 87 25.56 -5.13 -8.25
N GLN A 88 25.12 -5.24 -7.00
CA GLN A 88 25.98 -5.54 -5.85
C GLN A 88 26.59 -6.94 -5.95
N PHE A 89 25.76 -7.97 -6.22
CA PHE A 89 26.23 -9.34 -6.43
C PHE A 89 27.25 -9.45 -7.58
N SER A 90 26.99 -8.80 -8.71
CA SER A 90 27.94 -8.81 -9.84
C SER A 90 29.28 -8.14 -9.50
N ARG A 91 29.27 -7.02 -8.75
CA ARG A 91 30.53 -6.35 -8.33
C ARG A 91 31.38 -7.18 -7.39
N GLU A 92 30.77 -7.94 -6.48
CA GLU A 92 31.51 -8.83 -5.57
C GLU A 92 32.15 -10.01 -6.31
N HIS A 93 31.47 -10.51 -7.35
CA HIS A 93 31.96 -11.60 -8.19
C HIS A 93 33.11 -11.17 -9.12
N ASP A 94 33.03 -9.98 -9.71
CA ASP A 94 34.07 -9.44 -10.60
C ASP A 94 35.34 -8.97 -9.84
N ALA A 95 35.25 -8.80 -8.52
CA ALA A 95 36.35 -8.37 -7.65
C ALA A 95 37.07 -9.53 -6.92
N SER A 96 36.67 -10.78 -7.17
CA SER A 96 37.31 -12.02 -6.66
C SER A 96 38.06 -12.76 -7.76
#